data_AF-A0A525JU41-F1
#
_entry.id   AF-A0A525JU41-F1
#
_cell.length_a   1.000
_cell.length_b   1.000
_cell.length_c   1.000
_cell.angle_alpha   90.00
_cell.angle_beta   90.00
_cell.angle_gamma   90.00
#
_symmetry.space_group_name_H-M   'P 1'
#
loop_
_entity.id
_entity.type
_entity.pdbx_description
1 polymer ?
#
loop_
_entity_poly.entity_id
_entity_poly.type
_entity_poly.pdbx_seq_one_letter_code
_entity_poly.pdbx_strand_id
1 'polypeptide(L)'
;MHTQAQILAALRLGDSGVPIYVQLREQFLRAIGNGQLSPGDQMPTMRQVAVALKVDLNTVRRAYDELERLGALELVRGRGSFVAVPPPAMQGHEHERETENLARQTLAAAAALGVDPLALADRIAALAAQKET
;
A
#
# COMPACT_ATOMS: atom_id res chain seq x y z
N MET A 1 2.07 -17.37 -14.61
CA MET A 1 1.13 -16.50 -15.34
C MET A 1 -0.24 -16.44 -14.65
N HIS A 2 -0.29 -16.16 -13.35
CA HIS A 2 -1.55 -16.09 -12.59
C HIS A 2 -1.44 -14.89 -11.64
N THR A 3 -1.89 -13.71 -12.07
CA THR A 3 -1.76 -12.50 -11.23
C THR A 3 -3.05 -11.67 -11.21
N GLN A 4 -3.71 -11.42 -12.35
CA GLN A 4 -4.90 -10.55 -12.40
C GLN A 4 -6.15 -11.11 -11.69
N ALA A 5 -6.46 -12.39 -11.86
CA ALA A 5 -7.65 -12.98 -11.21
C ALA A 5 -7.46 -13.12 -9.69
N GLN A 6 -6.23 -13.42 -9.26
CA GLN A 6 -5.88 -13.56 -7.85
C GLN A 6 -5.92 -12.22 -7.13
N ILE A 7 -5.40 -11.15 -7.73
CA ILE A 7 -5.47 -9.83 -7.11
C ILE A 7 -6.92 -9.35 -6.97
N LEU A 8 -7.76 -9.54 -7.99
CA LEU A 8 -9.19 -9.18 -7.92
C LEU A 8 -9.89 -9.95 -6.79
N ALA A 9 -9.57 -11.23 -6.61
CA ALA A 9 -10.12 -12.04 -5.53
C ALA A 9 -9.62 -11.63 -4.15
N ALA A 10 -8.50 -10.90 -4.04
CA ALA A 10 -7.93 -10.44 -2.76
C ALA A 10 -8.48 -9.08 -2.29
N LEU A 11 -8.99 -8.24 -3.21
CA LEU A 11 -9.47 -6.89 -2.89
C LEU A 11 -10.73 -6.91 -2.01
N ARG A 12 -10.74 -6.13 -0.93
CA ARG A 12 -11.86 -6.00 0.02
C ARG A 12 -12.14 -4.53 0.31
N LEU A 13 -13.39 -4.11 0.17
CA LEU A 13 -13.83 -2.76 0.52
C LEU A 13 -14.57 -2.79 1.87
N GLY A 14 -14.32 -1.81 2.71
CA GLY A 14 -14.96 -1.66 4.01
C GLY A 14 -15.71 -0.34 4.14
N ASP A 15 -16.60 -0.26 5.12
CA ASP A 15 -17.39 0.94 5.43
C ASP A 15 -16.73 1.79 6.53
N SER A 16 -15.42 2.02 6.39
CA SER A 16 -14.57 2.67 7.40
C SER A 16 -14.61 4.20 7.36
N GLY A 17 -15.51 4.80 6.57
CA GLY A 17 -15.52 6.24 6.27
C GLY A 17 -14.38 6.72 5.36
N VAL A 18 -13.45 5.83 4.99
CA VAL A 18 -12.37 6.13 4.04
C VAL A 18 -12.93 6.05 2.61
N PRO A 19 -12.67 7.04 1.73
CA PRO A 19 -13.13 6.99 0.35
C PRO A 19 -12.66 5.73 -0.40
N ILE A 20 -13.55 5.12 -1.19
CA ILE A 20 -13.28 3.85 -1.88
C ILE A 20 -12.03 3.91 -2.77
N TYR A 21 -11.79 5.01 -3.48
CA TYR A 21 -10.59 5.14 -4.32
C TYR A 21 -9.29 5.08 -3.50
N VAL A 22 -9.31 5.59 -2.26
CA VAL A 22 -8.17 5.51 -1.33
C VAL A 22 -7.98 4.06 -0.90
N GLN A 23 -9.05 3.37 -0.51
CA GLN A 23 -8.99 1.95 -0.12
C GLN A 23 -8.44 1.07 -1.24
N LEU A 24 -8.81 1.34 -2.50
CA LEU A 24 -8.30 0.64 -3.68
C LEU A 24 -6.81 0.91 -3.89
N ARG A 25 -6.40 2.18 -3.87
CA ARG A 25 -5.01 2.60 -3.98
C ARG A 25 -4.13 1.86 -2.96
N GLU A 26 -4.52 1.91 -1.68
CA GLU A 26 -3.76 1.29 -0.60
C GLU A 26 -3.61 -0.22 -0.76
N GLN A 27 -4.65 -0.91 -1.23
CA GLN A 27 -4.58 -2.35 -1.44
C GLN A 27 -3.68 -2.74 -2.60
N PHE A 28 -3.70 -1.98 -3.69
CA PHE A 28 -2.78 -2.21 -4.81
C PHE A 28 -1.34 -1.90 -4.42
N LEU A 29 -1.08 -0.83 -3.66
CA LEU A 29 0.26 -0.53 -3.14
C LEU A 29 0.77 -1.65 -2.22
N ARG A 30 -0.07 -2.18 -1.33
CA ARG A 30 0.29 -3.33 -0.48
C ARG A 30 0.60 -4.57 -1.31
N ALA A 31 -0.19 -4.86 -2.33
CA ALA A 31 0.03 -5.99 -3.23
C ALA A 31 1.32 -5.87 -4.05
N ILE A 32 1.71 -4.65 -4.41
CA ILE A 32 3.02 -4.41 -5.04
C ILE A 32 4.14 -4.58 -3.99
N GLY A 33 3.99 -3.96 -2.82
CA GLY A 33 5.00 -3.97 -1.76
C GLY A 33 5.27 -5.34 -1.15
N ASN A 34 4.30 -6.24 -1.12
CA ASN A 34 4.46 -7.62 -0.63
C ASN A 34 4.82 -8.63 -1.74
N GLY A 35 5.02 -8.18 -2.98
CA GLY A 35 5.40 -9.00 -4.12
C GLY A 35 4.27 -9.83 -4.75
N GLN A 36 3.01 -9.62 -4.36
CA GLN A 36 1.86 -10.23 -5.05
C GLN A 36 1.69 -9.70 -6.48
N LEU A 37 2.11 -8.46 -6.72
CA LEU A 37 2.25 -7.84 -8.03
C LEU A 37 3.71 -7.43 -8.21
N SER A 38 4.39 -8.07 -9.15
CA SER A 38 5.80 -7.80 -9.43
C SER A 38 5.95 -6.64 -10.42
N PRO A 39 7.10 -5.92 -10.39
CA PRO A 39 7.44 -4.95 -11.43
C PRO A 39 7.29 -5.53 -12.83
N GLY A 40 6.60 -4.80 -13.71
CA GLY A 40 6.27 -5.26 -15.07
C GLY A 40 5.02 -6.14 -15.18
N ASP A 41 4.39 -6.53 -14.08
CA ASP A 41 3.12 -7.26 -14.14
C ASP A 41 2.00 -6.39 -14.71
N GLN A 42 1.15 -7.00 -15.53
CA GLN A 42 -0.03 -6.33 -16.07
C GLN A 42 -1.13 -6.26 -15.02
N MET A 43 -1.58 -5.05 -14.71
CA MET A 43 -2.70 -4.81 -13.80
C MET A 43 -4.03 -5.26 -14.42
N PRO A 44 -5.02 -5.61 -13.59
CA PRO A 44 -6.40 -5.70 -14.04
C PRO A 44 -6.83 -4.39 -14.71
N THR A 45 -7.71 -4.48 -15.69
CA THR A 45 -8.32 -3.29 -16.28
C THR A 45 -9.24 -2.61 -15.26
N MET A 46 -9.36 -1.28 -15.34
CA MET A 46 -10.28 -0.52 -14.47
C MET A 46 -11.71 -1.08 -14.53
N ARG A 47 -12.14 -1.57 -15.69
CA ARG A 47 -13.48 -2.15 -15.89
C ARG A 47 -13.63 -3.50 -15.19
N GLN A 48 -12.60 -4.34 -15.17
CA GLN A 48 -12.61 -5.58 -14.40
C GLN A 48 -12.72 -5.31 -12.90
N VAL A 49 -11.96 -4.34 -12.38
CA VAL A 49 -12.02 -3.94 -10.96
C VAL A 49 -13.40 -3.39 -10.60
N ALA A 50 -13.94 -2.49 -11.42
CA ALA A 50 -15.27 -1.90 -11.20
C ALA A 50 -16.36 -2.97 -11.13
N VAL A 51 -16.33 -3.94 -12.04
CA VAL A 51 -17.29 -5.06 -12.07
C VAL A 51 -17.10 -5.99 -10.88
N ALA A 52 -15.86 -6.38 -10.58
CA ALA A 52 -15.56 -7.33 -9.50
C ALA A 52 -15.97 -6.80 -8.12
N LEU A 53 -15.77 -5.49 -7.89
CA LEU A 53 -16.04 -4.86 -6.60
C LEU A 53 -17.39 -4.11 -6.56
N LYS A 54 -18.12 -4.08 -7.68
CA LYS A 54 -19.39 -3.34 -7.83
C LYS A 54 -19.26 -1.86 -7.43
N VAL A 55 -18.21 -1.22 -7.92
CA VAL A 55 -17.91 0.20 -7.67
C VAL A 55 -17.98 1.03 -8.94
N ASP A 56 -18.18 2.33 -8.80
CA ASP A 56 -18.21 3.25 -9.92
C ASP A 56 -16.85 3.28 -10.67
N LEU A 57 -16.90 3.30 -12.00
CA LEU A 57 -15.69 3.26 -12.84
C LEU A 57 -14.80 4.49 -12.65
N ASN A 58 -15.37 5.67 -12.38
CA ASN A 58 -14.57 6.87 -12.13
C ASN A 58 -13.84 6.79 -10.79
N THR A 59 -14.39 6.06 -9.82
CA THR A 59 -13.72 5.78 -8.54
C THR A 59 -12.48 4.91 -8.75
N VAL A 60 -12.59 3.87 -9.60
CA VAL A 60 -11.44 3.03 -9.97
C VAL A 60 -10.43 3.81 -10.78
N ARG A 61 -10.89 4.61 -11.76
CA ARG A 61 -10.01 5.48 -12.56
C ARG A 61 -9.21 6.40 -11.64
N ARG A 62 -9.85 7.08 -10.70
CA ARG A 62 -9.18 7.94 -9.72
C ARG A 62 -8.12 7.19 -8.90
N ALA A 63 -8.37 5.95 -8.51
CA ALA A 63 -7.39 5.13 -7.81
C ALA A 63 -6.17 4.83 -8.71
N TYR A 64 -6.39 4.49 -9.98
CA TYR A 64 -5.33 4.22 -10.96
C TYR A 64 -4.52 5.49 -11.28
N ASP A 65 -5.19 6.64 -11.44
CA ASP A 65 -4.54 7.93 -11.68
C ASP A 65 -3.63 8.32 -10.50
N GLU A 66 -4.06 8.06 -9.25
CA GLU A 66 -3.22 8.27 -8.07
C GLU A 66 -2.02 7.31 -8.03
N LEU A 67 -2.21 6.03 -8.39
CA LEU A 67 -1.12 5.07 -8.47
C LEU A 67 -0.09 5.44 -9.55
N GLU A 68 -0.55 5.91 -10.71
CA GLU A 68 0.32 6.44 -11.77
C GLU A 68 1.06 7.70 -11.29
N ARG A 69 0.37 8.63 -10.62
CA ARG A 69 0.96 9.84 -10.03
C ARG A 69 2.04 9.52 -8.98
N LEU A 70 1.87 8.42 -8.25
CA LEU A 70 2.85 7.90 -7.27
C LEU A 70 4.00 7.12 -7.93
N GLY A 71 3.99 6.94 -9.25
CA GLY A 71 4.97 6.14 -9.98
C GLY A 71 4.83 4.64 -9.74
N ALA A 72 3.71 4.18 -9.18
CA ALA A 72 3.46 2.76 -8.93
C ALA A 72 3.01 2.01 -10.18
N LEU A 73 2.34 2.71 -11.09
CA LEU A 73 1.88 2.18 -12.37
C LEU A 73 2.44 2.97 -13.53
N GLU A 74 2.65 2.28 -14.65
CA GLU A 74 2.90 2.87 -15.95
C GLU A 74 1.72 2.55 -16.89
N LEU A 75 1.15 3.58 -17.51
CA LEU A 75 0.08 3.42 -18.49
C LEU A 75 0.68 3.28 -19.89
N VAL A 76 0.55 2.09 -20.47
CA VAL A 76 0.98 1.87 -21.85
C VAL A 76 -0.21 1.90 -22.79
N ARG A 77 -0.27 2.95 -23.63
CA ARG A 77 -1.33 3.15 -24.62
C ARG A 77 -1.54 1.87 -25.46
N GLY A 78 -2.77 1.39 -25.49
CA GLY A 78 -3.17 0.19 -26.24
C GLY A 78 -2.79 -1.15 -25.61
N ARG A 79 -1.99 -1.17 -24.54
CA ARG A 79 -1.56 -2.41 -23.84
C ARG A 79 -2.08 -2.53 -22.41
N GLY A 80 -2.53 -1.43 -21.81
CA GLY A 80 -3.09 -1.41 -20.46
C GLY A 80 -2.13 -0.79 -19.44
N SER A 81 -2.36 -1.08 -18.16
CA SER A 81 -1.56 -0.57 -17.05
C SER A 81 -0.64 -1.66 -16.52
N PHE A 82 0.60 -1.31 -16.20
CA PHE A 82 1.61 -2.23 -15.70
C PHE A 82 2.21 -1.69 -14.41
N VAL A 83 2.68 -2.56 -13.52
CA VAL A 83 3.49 -2.12 -12.36
C VAL A 83 4.79 -1.54 -12.88
N ALA A 84 5.15 -0.34 -12.41
CA ALA A 84 6.33 0.38 -12.90
C ALA A 84 7.64 -0.40 -12.72
N VAL A 85 8.63 -0.14 -13.59
CA VAL A 85 9.99 -0.70 -13.52
C VAL A 85 11.02 0.46 -13.57
N PRO A 86 11.89 0.65 -12.57
CA PRO A 86 11.94 -0.09 -11.30
C PRO A 86 10.60 0.04 -10.55
N PRO A 87 10.28 -0.89 -9.61
CA PRO A 87 9.13 -0.70 -8.74
C PRO A 87 9.12 0.72 -8.22
N PRO A 88 7.94 1.34 -7.99
CA PRO A 88 7.90 2.63 -7.33
C PRO A 88 8.89 2.60 -6.18
N ALA A 89 9.70 3.64 -6.04
CA ALA A 89 10.26 3.92 -4.74
C ALA A 89 9.04 4.07 -3.82
N MET A 90 8.60 2.99 -3.20
CA MET A 90 7.60 2.93 -2.13
C MET A 90 8.14 3.67 -0.89
N GLN A 91 9.00 4.66 -1.08
CA GLN A 91 10.08 5.01 -0.19
C GLN A 91 10.28 6.52 -0.20
N GLY A 92 10.17 7.07 1.00
CA GLY A 92 10.13 8.49 1.29
C GLY A 92 8.84 8.78 2.04
N HIS A 93 7.97 9.60 1.46
CA HIS A 93 7.01 10.35 2.26
C HIS A 93 5.92 9.56 2.98
N GLU A 94 5.38 8.46 2.45
CA GLU A 94 4.30 7.73 3.14
C GLU A 94 4.84 6.80 4.22
N HIS A 95 5.93 6.10 3.94
CA HIS A 95 6.65 5.29 4.93
C HIS A 95 7.25 6.18 6.04
N GLU A 96 7.81 7.33 5.69
CA GLU A 96 8.31 8.31 6.65
C GLU A 96 7.17 8.86 7.51
N ARG A 97 6.00 9.15 6.91
CA ARG A 97 4.81 9.61 7.66
C ARG A 97 4.24 8.53 8.57
N GLU A 98 4.17 7.28 8.11
CA GLU A 98 3.74 6.16 8.96
C GLU A 98 4.75 5.88 10.07
N THR A 99 6.05 5.89 9.76
CA THR A 99 7.14 5.74 10.74
C THR A 99 7.07 6.83 11.80
N GLU A 100 6.91 8.08 11.37
CA GLU A 100 6.76 9.23 12.25
C GLU A 100 5.47 9.14 13.09
N ASN A 101 4.35 8.68 12.51
CA ASN A 101 3.10 8.49 13.25
C ASN A 101 3.23 7.38 14.31
N LEU A 102 3.86 6.25 13.96
CA LEU A 102 4.15 5.15 14.89
C LEU A 102 5.09 5.60 16.01
N ALA A 103 6.14 6.37 15.66
CA ALA A 103 7.05 6.94 16.63
C ALA A 103 6.29 7.86 17.61
N ARG A 104 5.47 8.79 17.12
CA ARG A 104 4.64 9.66 17.98
C ARG A 104 3.71 8.88 18.90
N GLN A 105 3.02 7.87 18.39
CA GLN A 105 2.11 7.04 19.18
C GLN A 105 2.86 6.27 20.28
N THR A 106 4.04 5.74 19.95
CA THR A 106 4.90 5.02 20.89
C THR A 106 5.42 5.94 22.00
N LEU A 107 5.86 7.15 21.65
CA LEU A 107 6.28 8.17 22.61
C LEU A 107 5.14 8.57 23.56
N ALA A 108 3.93 8.78 23.02
CA ALA A 108 2.76 9.12 23.83
C ALA A 108 2.38 8.00 24.80
N ALA A 109 2.43 6.74 24.34
CA ALA A 109 2.17 5.57 25.18
C ALA A 109 3.23 5.40 26.28
N ALA A 110 4.51 5.59 25.96
CA ALA A 110 5.60 5.53 26.93
C ALA A 110 5.43 6.57 28.04
N ALA A 111 5.11 7.81 27.67
CA ALA A 111 4.86 8.89 28.61
C ALA A 111 3.67 8.59 29.55
N ALA A 112 2.57 8.06 29.02
CA ALA A 112 1.40 7.70 29.81
C ALA A 112 1.66 6.58 30.84
N LEU A 113 2.63 5.70 30.54
CA LEU A 113 3.01 4.56 31.38
C LEU A 113 4.24 4.85 32.27
N GLY A 114 4.82 6.05 32.20
CA GLY A 114 6.04 6.40 32.93
C GLY A 114 7.28 5.64 32.45
N VAL A 115 7.27 5.13 31.22
CA VAL A 115 8.40 4.45 30.59
C VAL A 115 9.31 5.50 29.94
N ASP A 116 10.61 5.43 30.21
CA ASP A 116 11.60 6.26 29.53
C ASP A 116 11.61 5.93 28.02
N PRO A 117 11.31 6.91 27.14
CA PRO A 117 11.31 6.69 25.69
C PRO A 117 12.62 6.18 25.12
N LEU A 118 13.77 6.59 25.69
CA LEU A 118 15.07 6.15 25.20
C LEU A 118 15.33 4.68 25.55
N ALA A 119 15.06 4.29 26.79
CA ALA A 119 15.13 2.89 27.20
C ALA A 119 14.18 1.98 26.40
N LEU A 120 12.99 2.50 26.03
CA LEU A 120 12.07 1.80 25.14
C LEU A 120 12.63 1.62 23.73
N ALA A 121 13.24 2.66 23.15
CA ALA A 121 13.88 2.59 21.84
C ALA A 121 15.00 1.54 21.79
N ASP A 122 15.86 1.50 22.81
CA ASP A 122 16.90 0.48 22.95
C ASP A 122 16.31 -0.93 23.01
N ARG A 123 15.19 -1.10 23.73
CA ARG A 123 14.51 -2.39 23.83
C ARG A 123 13.86 -2.81 22.50
N ILE A 124 13.27 -1.87 21.77
CA ILE A 124 12.72 -2.13 20.43
C ILE A 124 13.84 -2.57 19.49
N ALA A 125 14.99 -1.88 19.50
CA ALA A 125 16.16 -2.25 18.69
C ALA A 125 16.68 -3.65 19.02
N ALA A 126 16.80 -3.98 20.31
CA ALA A 126 17.26 -5.30 20.76
C ALA A 126 16.29 -6.44 20.37
N LEU A 127 14.97 -6.19 20.36
CA LEU A 127 13.97 -7.17 19.92
C LEU A 127 13.97 -7.34 18.39
N ALA A 128 14.21 -6.27 17.64
CA ALA A 128 14.32 -6.32 16.19
C ALA A 128 15.51 -7.21 15.77
N ALA A 129 16.67 -7.03 16.42
CA ALA A 129 17.87 -7.83 16.15
C ALA A 129 17.70 -9.34 16.45
N GLN A 130 16.75 -9.71 17.31
CA GLN A 130 16.45 -11.12 17.63
C GLN A 130 15.52 -11.80 16.62
N LYS A 131 14.84 -11.03 15.77
CA LYS A 131 13.86 -11.54 14.79
C LYS A 131 14.48 -11.98 13.47
N GLU A 132 15.77 -11.74 13.26
CA GLU A 132 16.50 -12.04 12.01
C GLU A 132 17.24 -13.40 12.06
N THR A 133 16.96 -14.24 13.06
CA THR A 133 17.51 -15.62 13.21
C THR A 133 16.37 -16.63 13.24
#